data_AF-A0A383BIQ0-F1
#
_entry.id   AF-A0A383BIQ0-F1
#
_cell.length_a   1.000
_cell.length_b   1.000
_cell.length_c   1.000
_cell.angle_alpha   90.00
_cell.angle_beta   90.00
_cell.angle_gamma   90.00
#
_symmetry.space_group_name_H-M   'P 1'
#
loop_
_entity.id
_entity.type
_entity.pdbx_description
1 polymer ?
#
loop_
_entity_poly.entity_id
_entity_poly.type
_entity_poly.pdbx_seq_one_letter_code
_entity_poly.pdbx_strand_id
1 'polypeptide(L)'
;VLHIKELFIRTDASNSIGIGHLMRCLVLARAFKKQGGKVTFISACKNNMLRKRITDEGFKLVDIENSYPKMFDLETTLLTINNSHSSNKWIVIDGYHFDTYYQQSIKNNDNRLLVIDDTAHLNRYVADI
;
A
#
# COMPACT_ATOMS: atom_id res chain seq x y z
N VAL A 1 -17.70 -13.97 11.20
CA VAL A 1 -16.36 -13.73 10.62
C VAL A 1 -16.35 -12.31 10.07
N LEU A 2 -15.46 -11.43 10.54
CA LEU A 2 -15.37 -10.06 10.02
C LEU A 2 -14.83 -10.13 8.59
N HIS A 3 -15.70 -9.95 7.59
CA HIS A 3 -15.29 -9.85 6.19
C HIS A 3 -14.54 -8.53 6.00
N ILE A 4 -13.27 -8.62 5.61
CA ILE A 4 -12.46 -7.46 5.22
C ILE A 4 -13.14 -6.80 4.01
N LYS A 5 -13.38 -5.49 4.09
CA LYS A 5 -14.09 -4.75 3.04
C LYS A 5 -13.18 -3.89 2.18
N GLU A 6 -12.09 -3.38 2.77
CA GLU A 6 -11.19 -2.46 2.08
C GLU A 6 -9.73 -2.85 2.25
N LEU A 7 -8.96 -2.68 1.19
CA LEU A 7 -7.52 -2.91 1.15
C LEU A 7 -6.84 -1.66 0.60
N PHE A 8 -5.95 -1.09 1.40
CA PHE A 8 -5.04 -0.03 0.98
C PHE A 8 -3.71 -0.67 0.66
N ILE A 9 -3.14 -0.38 -0.51
CA ILE A 9 -1.85 -0.91 -0.92
C ILE A 9 -0.91 0.27 -1.18
N ARG A 10 0.09 0.43 -0.32
CA ARG A 10 1.17 1.39 -0.47
C ARG A 10 2.37 0.66 -1.10
N THR A 11 2.62 0.94 -2.36
CA THR A 11 3.75 0.36 -3.09
C THR A 11 4.23 1.32 -4.17
N ASP A 12 5.52 1.27 -4.50
CA ASP A 12 6.15 2.14 -5.49
C ASP A 12 6.70 1.40 -6.69
N ALA A 13 6.78 2.12 -7.80
CA ALA A 13 7.45 1.65 -9.00
C ALA A 13 8.18 2.81 -9.68
N SER A 14 9.45 2.56 -9.98
CA SER A 14 10.33 3.49 -10.68
C SER A 14 11.39 2.70 -11.45
N ASN A 15 12.21 3.38 -12.27
CA ASN A 15 13.31 2.71 -12.94
C ASN A 15 14.38 2.18 -11.95
N SER A 16 14.54 2.83 -10.80
CA SER A 16 15.50 2.41 -9.77
C SER A 16 14.96 1.31 -8.84
N ILE A 17 13.66 1.34 -8.53
CA ILE A 17 12.99 0.34 -7.68
C ILE A 17 12.61 -0.90 -8.51
N GLY A 18 12.43 -0.73 -9.82
CA GLY A 18 11.78 -1.70 -10.68
C GLY A 18 10.25 -1.68 -10.54
N ILE A 19 9.60 -2.69 -11.13
CA ILE A 19 8.13 -2.82 -11.16
C ILE A 19 7.61 -4.01 -10.35
N GLY A 20 8.51 -4.78 -9.72
CA GLY A 20 8.19 -6.04 -9.04
C GLY A 20 7.13 -5.87 -7.97
N HIS A 21 7.35 -4.94 -7.03
CA HIS A 21 6.42 -4.61 -5.94
C HIS A 21 5.00 -4.33 -6.46
N LEU A 22 4.88 -3.40 -7.41
CA LEU A 22 3.60 -3.03 -8.00
C LEU A 22 2.91 -4.21 -8.69
N MET A 23 3.66 -5.03 -9.44
CA MET A 23 3.08 -6.16 -10.16
C MET A 23 2.59 -7.27 -9.23
N ARG A 24 3.30 -7.61 -8.15
CA ARG A 24 2.80 -8.57 -7.15
C ARG A 24 1.60 -8.03 -6.38
N CYS A 25 1.64 -6.75 -6.03
CA CYS A 25 0.52 -6.05 -5.40
C CYS A 25 -0.74 -6.03 -6.29
N LEU A 26 -0.60 -5.89 -7.60
CA LEU A 26 -1.72 -6.01 -8.55
C LEU A 26 -2.37 -7.41 -8.51
N VAL A 27 -1.58 -8.47 -8.38
CA VAL A 27 -2.11 -9.84 -8.25
C VAL A 27 -2.89 -9.99 -6.95
N LEU A 28 -2.35 -9.50 -5.83
CA LEU A 28 -3.04 -9.47 -4.54
C LEU A 28 -4.35 -8.68 -4.62
N ALA A 29 -4.32 -7.49 -5.21
CA ALA A 29 -5.49 -6.63 -5.39
C ALA A 29 -6.59 -7.32 -6.19
N ARG A 30 -6.24 -8.01 -7.28
CA ARG A 30 -7.19 -8.79 -8.09
C ARG A 30 -7.82 -9.92 -7.28
N ALA A 31 -7.03 -10.67 -6.53
CA ALA A 31 -7.53 -11.75 -5.69
C ALA A 31 -8.49 -11.23 -4.60
N PHE A 32 -8.17 -10.09 -3.99
CA PHE A 32 -9.04 -9.44 -2.99
C PHE A 32 -10.34 -8.91 -3.62
N LYS A 33 -10.26 -8.26 -4.79
CA LYS A 33 -11.45 -7.77 -5.52
C LYS A 33 -12.39 -8.90 -5.94
N LYS A 34 -11.86 -10.06 -6.34
CA LYS A 34 -12.68 -11.25 -6.66
C LYS A 34 -13.50 -11.74 -5.47
N GLN A 35 -13.08 -11.44 -4.24
CA GLN A 35 -13.83 -11.73 -3.01
C GLN A 35 -14.82 -10.61 -2.64
N GLY A 36 -15.02 -9.62 -3.52
CA GLY A 36 -15.95 -8.49 -3.31
C GLY A 36 -15.34 -7.29 -2.58
N GLY A 37 -14.04 -7.31 -2.30
CA GLY A 37 -13.35 -6.22 -1.61
C GLY A 37 -13.03 -5.01 -2.49
N LYS A 38 -12.90 -3.83 -1.87
CA LYS A 38 -12.47 -2.59 -2.55
C LYS A 38 -10.97 -2.35 -2.34
N VAL A 39 -10.25 -1.95 -3.38
CA VAL A 39 -8.80 -1.69 -3.31
C VAL A 39 -8.49 -0.24 -3.68
N THR A 40 -7.63 0.39 -2.88
CA THR A 40 -7.01 1.68 -3.19
C THR A 40 -5.49 1.52 -3.19
N PHE A 41 -4.86 1.83 -4.32
CA PHE A 41 -3.41 1.97 -4.41
C PHE A 41 -2.99 3.38 -3.99
N ILE A 42 -1.88 3.46 -3.27
CA ILE A 42 -1.18 4.69 -2.89
C ILE A 42 0.27 4.52 -3.39
N SER A 43 0.67 5.30 -4.40
CA SER A 43 1.90 5.00 -5.13
C SER A 43 2.63 6.22 -5.65
N ALA A 44 3.94 6.26 -5.43
CA ALA A 44 4.89 7.05 -6.19
C ALA A 44 5.29 6.26 -7.45
N CYS A 45 4.42 6.34 -8.46
CA CYS A 45 4.64 5.73 -9.77
C CYS A 45 4.34 6.75 -10.87
N LYS A 46 5.40 7.27 -11.50
CA LYS A 46 5.30 8.22 -12.62
C LYS A 46 5.10 7.55 -13.99
N ASN A 47 5.26 6.23 -14.06
CA ASN A 47 5.06 5.49 -15.31
C ASN A 47 3.56 5.37 -15.64
N ASN A 48 3.10 6.09 -16.66
CA ASN A 48 1.70 6.13 -17.09
C ASN A 48 1.13 4.75 -17.46
N MET A 49 1.93 3.84 -18.00
CA MET A 49 1.48 2.50 -18.35
C MET A 49 1.14 1.68 -17.09
N LEU A 50 1.96 1.77 -16.05
CA LEU A 50 1.71 1.09 -14.78
C LEU A 50 0.51 1.69 -14.03
N ARG A 51 0.40 3.02 -14.03
CA ARG A 51 -0.78 3.73 -13.48
C ARG A 51 -2.05 3.26 -14.19
N LYS A 52 -2.01 3.19 -15.53
CA LYS A 52 -3.13 2.72 -16.34
C LYS A 52 -3.49 1.27 -16.04
N ARG A 53 -2.51 0.39 -15.81
CA ARG A 53 -2.78 -1.00 -15.38
C ARG A 53 -3.57 -1.07 -14.07
N ILE A 54 -3.28 -0.19 -13.11
CA ILE A 54 -4.04 -0.11 -11.86
C ILE A 54 -5.48 0.34 -12.12
N THR A 55 -5.65 1.42 -12.90
CA THR A 55 -6.97 2.01 -13.11
C THR A 55 -7.86 1.20 -14.06
N ASP A 56 -7.29 0.52 -15.06
CA ASP A 56 -8.03 -0.33 -16.00
C ASP A 56 -8.61 -1.58 -15.30
N GLU A 57 -8.01 -2.01 -14.19
CA GLU A 57 -8.56 -3.03 -13.30
C GLU A 57 -9.67 -2.49 -12.37
N GLY A 58 -9.99 -1.20 -12.46
CA GLY A 58 -11.01 -0.54 -11.65
C GLY A 58 -10.58 -0.25 -10.21
N PHE A 59 -9.27 -0.19 -9.94
CA PHE A 59 -8.75 0.21 -8.63
C PHE A 59 -8.58 1.73 -8.56
N LYS A 60 -8.83 2.31 -7.37
CA LYS A 60 -8.49 3.71 -7.11
C LYS A 60 -6.97 3.84 -7.00
N LEU A 61 -6.40 4.90 -7.58
CA LEU A 61 -4.99 5.26 -7.44
C LEU A 61 -4.86 6.65 -6.83
N VAL A 62 -4.16 6.75 -5.71
CA VAL A 62 -3.73 8.00 -5.09
C VAL A 62 -2.25 8.22 -5.42
N ASP A 63 -1.93 9.37 -6.00
CA ASP A 63 -0.56 9.72 -6.36
C ASP A 63 0.23 10.13 -5.12
N ILE A 64 1.44 9.62 -5.02
CA ILE A 64 2.48 10.17 -4.15
C ILE A 64 3.51 10.83 -5.06
N GLU A 65 3.77 12.11 -4.84
CA GLU A 65 4.73 12.83 -5.68
C GLU A 65 6.15 12.35 -5.45
N ASN A 66 6.51 12.20 -4.18
CA ASN A 66 7.84 11.89 -3.69
C ASN A 66 7.74 10.76 -2.66
N SER A 67 8.35 9.61 -2.97
CA SER A 67 8.37 8.44 -2.09
C SER A 67 9.09 8.73 -0.75
N TYR A 68 8.61 8.12 0.32
CA TYR A 68 9.25 8.12 1.65
C TYR A 68 10.75 7.74 1.54
N PRO A 69 11.67 8.43 2.25
CA PRO A 69 11.47 9.32 3.40
C PRO A 69 11.22 10.79 3.07
N LYS A 70 10.92 11.14 1.82
CA LYS A 70 10.62 12.53 1.46
C LYS A 70 9.31 13.02 2.11
N MET A 71 9.20 14.35 2.21
CA MET A 71 8.05 15.02 2.82
C MET A 71 6.72 14.64 2.14
N PHE A 72 5.64 14.74 2.91
CA PHE A 72 4.24 14.51 2.51
C PHE A 72 3.83 13.07 2.14
N ASP A 73 4.74 12.12 1.90
CA ASP A 73 4.36 10.72 1.63
C ASP A 73 3.52 10.13 2.77
N LEU A 74 4.12 10.10 3.97
CA LEU A 74 3.50 9.47 5.13
C LEU A 74 2.18 10.17 5.49
N GLU A 75 2.17 11.51 5.46
CA GLU A 75 0.96 12.29 5.71
C GLU A 75 -0.15 11.96 4.70
N THR A 76 0.15 11.99 3.40
CA THR A 76 -0.82 11.68 2.34
C THR A 76 -1.33 10.24 2.46
N THR A 77 -0.45 9.31 2.80
CA THR A 77 -0.79 7.90 3.01
C THR A 77 -1.74 7.75 4.18
N LEU A 78 -1.41 8.33 5.34
CA LEU A 78 -2.26 8.28 6.54
C LEU A 78 -3.60 8.97 6.33
N LEU A 79 -3.63 10.16 5.70
CA LEU A 79 -4.87 10.85 5.35
C LEU A 79 -5.76 9.99 4.45
N THR A 80 -5.16 9.34 3.44
CA THR A 80 -5.91 8.46 2.52
C THR A 80 -6.52 7.26 3.26
N ILE A 81 -5.74 6.62 4.13
CA ILE A 81 -6.20 5.48 4.93
C ILE A 81 -7.30 5.92 5.91
N ASN A 82 -7.12 7.05 6.59
CA ASN A 82 -8.00 7.52 7.65
C ASN A 82 -9.31 8.14 7.14
N ASN A 83 -9.34 8.61 5.90
CA ASN A 83 -10.57 9.05 5.23
C ASN A 83 -11.57 7.92 4.97
N SER A 84 -11.16 6.65 5.12
CA SER A 84 -12.10 5.52 5.07
C SER A 84 -12.73 5.26 6.44
N HIS A 85 -14.07 5.31 6.47
CA HIS A 85 -14.91 4.95 7.62
C HIS A 85 -15.08 3.44 7.81
N SER A 86 -14.48 2.60 6.95
CA SER A 86 -14.55 1.15 7.11
C SER A 86 -13.71 0.70 8.30
N SER A 87 -14.35 0.11 9.31
CA SER A 87 -13.66 -0.54 10.43
C SER A 87 -12.98 -1.85 10.05
N ASN A 88 -13.31 -2.41 8.88
CA ASN A 88 -12.74 -3.67 8.36
C ASN A 88 -11.83 -3.39 7.17
N LYS A 89 -10.73 -2.65 7.43
CA LYS A 89 -9.71 -2.30 6.44
C LYS A 89 -8.35 -2.90 6.79
N TRP A 90 -7.60 -3.25 5.76
CA TRP A 90 -6.20 -3.65 5.87
C TRP A 90 -5.32 -2.73 5.03
N ILE A 91 -4.10 -2.54 5.50
CA ILE A 91 -3.06 -1.78 4.83
C ILE A 91 -1.96 -2.78 4.48
N VAL A 92 -1.53 -2.78 3.22
CA VAL A 92 -0.37 -3.51 2.72
C VAL A 92 0.70 -2.49 2.39
N ILE A 93 1.91 -2.71 2.87
CA ILE A 93 3.09 -1.97 2.39
C ILE A 93 4.04 -2.96 1.71
N ASP A 94 4.57 -2.55 0.55
CA ASP A 94 5.49 -3.37 -0.25
C ASP A 94 6.58 -2.48 -0.86
N GLY A 95 7.76 -2.51 -0.23
CA GLY A 95 8.94 -1.74 -0.62
C GLY A 95 9.95 -1.56 0.52
N TYR A 96 11.23 -1.73 0.23
CA TYR A 96 12.32 -1.73 1.23
C TYR A 96 12.52 -0.42 1.99
N HIS A 97 11.97 0.69 1.51
CA HIS A 97 12.14 2.01 2.12
C HIS A 97 11.15 2.27 3.26
N PHE A 98 10.11 1.44 3.45
CA PHE A 98 9.17 1.59 4.55
C PHE A 98 9.73 1.01 5.85
N ASP A 99 10.44 1.85 6.58
CA ASP A 99 11.08 1.50 7.83
C ASP A 99 10.09 1.23 8.99
N THR A 100 10.65 0.86 10.14
CA THR A 100 9.88 0.61 11.38
C THR A 100 9.04 1.82 11.81
N TYR A 101 9.50 3.05 11.55
CA TYR A 101 8.75 4.27 11.91
C TYR A 101 7.53 4.46 11.02
N TYR A 102 7.66 4.21 9.72
CA TYR A 102 6.54 4.24 8.78
C TYR A 102 5.47 3.22 9.18
N GLN A 103 5.89 1.99 9.50
CA GLN A 103 5.02 0.91 9.97
C GLN A 103 4.28 1.29 11.26
N GLN A 104 5.01 1.81 12.26
CA GLN A 104 4.42 2.25 13.53
C GLN A 104 3.38 3.36 13.31
N SER A 105 3.68 4.31 12.43
CA SER A 105 2.78 5.42 12.12
C SER A 105 1.45 4.95 11.51
N ILE A 106 1.48 3.92 10.67
CA ILE A 106 0.26 3.26 10.17
C ILE A 106 -0.49 2.59 11.32
N LYS A 107 0.21 1.85 12.18
CA LYS A 107 -0.41 1.09 13.28
C LYS A 107 -1.03 1.95 14.39
N ASN A 108 -0.60 3.19 14.57
CA ASN A 108 -1.07 4.09 15.64
C ASN A 108 -2.57 4.45 15.60
N ASN A 109 -3.32 4.03 14.57
CA ASN A 109 -4.79 4.23 14.46
C ASN A 109 -5.57 2.90 14.40
N ASP A 110 -5.12 1.87 15.12
CA ASP A 110 -5.70 0.52 15.14
C ASP A 110 -5.84 -0.13 13.75
N ASN A 111 -5.03 0.33 12.79
CA ASN A 111 -4.99 -0.24 11.47
C ASN A 111 -4.39 -1.66 11.52
N ARG A 112 -4.89 -2.53 10.65
CA ARG A 112 -4.28 -3.83 10.39
C ARG A 112 -3.26 -3.69 9.27
N LEU A 113 -2.03 -4.10 9.50
CA LEU A 113 -0.90 -3.91 8.61
C LEU A 113 -0.31 -5.26 8.20
N LEU A 114 -0.19 -5.45 6.90
CA LEU A 114 0.59 -6.53 6.29
C LEU A 114 1.84 -5.90 5.64
N VAL A 115 3.01 -6.48 5.90
CA VAL A 115 4.27 -6.06 5.28
C VAL A 115 4.77 -7.16 4.34
N ILE A 116 5.07 -6.79 3.09
CA ILE A 116 5.77 -7.67 2.15
C ILE A 116 7.24 -7.31 2.18
N ASP A 117 8.09 -8.28 2.51
CA ASP A 117 9.54 -8.13 2.49
C ASP A 117 10.19 -9.43 2.01
N ASP A 118 11.05 -9.33 1.01
CA ASP A 118 11.78 -10.47 0.44
C ASP A 118 13.15 -10.69 1.11
N THR A 119 13.62 -9.73 1.92
CA THR A 119 15.01 -9.66 2.40
C THR A 119 15.14 -9.65 3.92
N ALA A 120 14.05 -9.37 4.64
CA ALA A 120 14.03 -9.25 6.10
C ALA A 120 15.12 -8.28 6.62
N HIS A 121 15.32 -7.15 5.93
CA HIS A 121 16.43 -6.23 6.19
C HIS A 121 16.24 -5.32 7.42
N LEU A 122 15.03 -5.25 7.99
CA LEU A 122 14.76 -4.46 9.18
C LEU A 122 15.00 -5.26 10.46
N ASN A 123 15.56 -4.60 11.48
CA ASN A 123 15.73 -5.19 12.82
C ASN A 123 14.39 -5.56 13.48
N ARG A 124 13.31 -4.84 13.12
CA ARG A 124 11.98 -5.03 13.69
C ARG A 124 10.91 -4.64 12.68
N TYR A 125 9.93 -5.53 12.54
CA TYR A 125 8.68 -5.27 11.84
C TYR A 125 7.57 -4.96 12.85
N VAL A 126 6.77 -3.95 12.53
CA VAL A 126 5.57 -3.58 13.28
C VAL A 126 4.40 -3.88 12.35
N ALA A 127 4.03 -5.15 12.28
CA ALA A 127 3.00 -5.67 11.37
C ALA A 127 2.16 -6.74 12.06
N ASP A 128 0.95 -6.97 11.55
CA ASP A 128 0.09 -8.08 11.95
C ASP A 128 0.37 -9.33 11.12
N ILE A 129 0.86 -9.16 9.88
CA ILE A 129 1.27 -10.22 8.95
C ILE A 129 2.56 -9.79 8.24
#